data_AF-M4D457-F1
#
_entry.id   AF-M4D457-F1
#
_cell.length_a   1.000
_cell.length_b   1.000
_cell.length_c   1.000
_cell.angle_alpha   90.00
_cell.angle_beta   90.00
_cell.angle_gamma   90.00
#
_symmetry.space_group_name_H-M   'P 1'
#
loop_
_entity.id
_entity.type
_entity.pdbx_description
1 polymer ?
#
loop_
_entity_poly.entity_id
_entity_poly.type
_entity_poly.pdbx_seq_one_letter_code
_entity_poly.pdbx_strand_id
1 'polypeptide(L)'
;MSNSGDKQDAENRNQNLPSYVKNPTPGIKDVDMILGELTTVSPNSNYAAFLLNLVRAKNADEASAENRNQSRLSSVIKDVDMILGEPSSSTVSTNRNYTAFELSLERGKNADVASADQAAIYYIGGICCLMPEVTDDVLEGFRQKGWRVRIVRVPESDDVAISRQKKANAYFGWLVTMLYKNTNEGLANVITDPDFKAPFDVAGYVPLRGEAAYVLSLFDYLKLPCYLGHAQLGRIKESVLKGILNHKKDGGSFGDVCSYVSKALSWKYMTGFYNVYKTLVLSDSPVLKFHGLAHEIENLHRAVKAVSGSEMPRFFRILVDGSKYHLVDRRMFPTLVAVSEQIMRTAGGSRLSDEDFLVAMHRNQFVDAVKAHELQFVNDRR
;
A
#
# COMPACT_ATOMS: atom_id res chain seq x y z
N MET A 1 55.70 41.40 17.77
CA MET A 1 55.89 41.13 16.33
C MET A 1 55.07 42.14 15.55
N SER A 2 55.58 42.58 14.41
CA SER A 2 55.22 43.87 13.80
C SER A 2 54.22 43.77 12.64
N ASN A 3 53.56 44.90 12.36
CA ASN A 3 53.05 45.36 11.05
C ASN A 3 51.98 44.50 10.34
N SER A 4 50.74 44.97 10.11
CA SER A 4 50.26 46.16 9.34
C SER A 4 50.24 45.95 7.82
N GLY A 5 49.11 46.20 7.16
CA GLY A 5 49.01 46.19 5.70
C GLY A 5 47.58 46.31 5.15
N ASP A 6 47.04 47.52 5.11
CA ASP A 6 45.93 47.86 4.21
C ASP A 6 46.35 47.75 2.74
N LYS A 7 45.40 47.43 1.83
CA LYS A 7 44.95 48.39 0.79
C LYS A 7 43.83 47.88 -0.12
N GLN A 8 43.22 48.85 -0.80
CA GLN A 8 42.03 48.78 -1.65
C GLN A 8 42.38 48.57 -3.14
N ASP A 9 41.34 48.72 -3.98
CA ASP A 9 41.35 49.07 -5.40
C ASP A 9 41.58 47.93 -6.42
N ALA A 10 41.03 47.96 -7.65
CA ALA A 10 39.86 48.64 -8.24
C ALA A 10 39.65 48.07 -9.68
N GLU A 11 38.64 48.59 -10.40
CA GLU A 11 38.39 48.46 -11.85
C GLU A 11 37.96 47.06 -12.37
N ASN A 12 36.80 46.85 -13.02
CA ASN A 12 35.99 47.60 -14.00
C ASN A 12 36.49 47.52 -15.46
N ARG A 13 35.83 46.71 -16.29
CA ARG A 13 35.78 46.91 -17.75
C ARG A 13 34.51 46.31 -18.38
N ASN A 14 33.55 47.18 -18.67
CA ASN A 14 32.50 46.95 -19.66
C ASN A 14 33.09 46.71 -21.06
N GLN A 15 32.49 45.82 -21.87
CA GLN A 15 32.27 46.06 -23.30
C GLN A 15 30.95 45.42 -23.82
N ASN A 16 30.02 46.31 -24.24
CA ASN A 16 29.19 46.23 -25.45
C ASN A 16 28.04 45.20 -25.61
N LEU A 17 26.82 45.72 -25.31
CA LEU A 17 25.55 45.70 -26.09
C LEU A 17 25.67 45.41 -27.62
N PRO A 18 24.60 44.99 -28.36
CA PRO A 18 23.19 45.46 -28.26
C PRO A 18 22.11 44.32 -28.52
N SER A 19 20.76 44.48 -28.65
CA SER A 19 19.72 45.49 -28.29
C SER A 19 18.29 44.96 -28.58
N TYR A 20 17.31 45.12 -27.65
CA TYR A 20 15.83 44.98 -27.84
C TYR A 20 15.30 43.57 -28.29
N VAL A 21 14.10 43.06 -27.94
CA VAL A 21 12.72 43.62 -27.94
C VAL A 21 11.85 43.00 -26.81
N LYS A 22 10.70 43.61 -26.51
CA LYS A 22 9.70 43.29 -25.47
C LYS A 22 8.79 42.06 -25.73
N ASN A 23 8.34 41.45 -24.62
CA ASN A 23 7.08 40.71 -24.41
C ASN A 23 6.92 39.36 -25.19
N PRO A 24 5.82 38.61 -24.98
CA PRO A 24 5.60 37.76 -23.80
C PRO A 24 5.34 36.29 -24.20
N THR A 25 5.58 35.32 -23.32
CA THR A 25 5.22 33.92 -23.62
C THR A 25 3.69 33.73 -23.58
N PRO A 26 3.02 33.42 -24.71
CA PRO A 26 1.59 33.14 -24.73
C PRO A 26 1.32 31.65 -24.52
N GLY A 27 0.17 31.30 -23.96
CA GLY A 27 -0.28 29.91 -23.91
C GLY A 27 -0.81 29.43 -25.27
N ILE A 28 -0.43 28.23 -25.67
CA ILE A 28 -0.94 27.46 -26.81
C ILE A 28 -1.14 26.03 -26.26
N LYS A 29 -2.33 25.40 -26.24
CA LYS A 29 -3.32 25.14 -27.30
C LYS A 29 -2.80 24.27 -28.46
N ASP A 30 -2.40 23.04 -28.15
CA ASP A 30 -2.35 21.96 -29.14
C ASP A 30 -2.99 20.70 -28.54
N VAL A 31 -4.27 20.50 -28.86
CA VAL A 31 -5.05 19.28 -28.57
C VAL A 31 -5.42 18.54 -29.86
N ASP A 32 -5.20 19.16 -31.02
CA ASP A 32 -5.61 18.65 -32.35
C ASP A 32 -4.40 18.37 -33.25
N MET A 33 -3.62 17.35 -32.91
CA MET A 33 -2.75 16.68 -33.89
C MET A 33 -2.57 15.20 -33.51
N ILE A 34 -2.35 14.34 -34.52
CA ILE A 34 -2.38 12.85 -34.44
C ILE A 34 -3.81 12.26 -34.42
N LEU A 35 -4.59 12.61 -35.45
CA LEU A 35 -5.61 11.74 -36.02
C LEU A 35 -5.44 11.71 -37.54
N GLY A 36 -4.48 10.90 -38.00
CA GLY A 36 -4.15 10.70 -39.40
C GLY A 36 -3.29 9.45 -39.55
N GLU A 37 -3.64 8.61 -40.52
CA GLU A 37 -2.98 7.34 -40.86
C GLU A 37 -3.07 6.20 -39.84
N LEU A 38 -4.12 5.37 -39.97
CA LEU A 38 -4.02 3.91 -39.83
C LEU A 38 -5.25 3.18 -40.40
N THR A 39 -5.47 3.31 -41.71
CA THR A 39 -6.43 2.47 -42.45
C THR A 39 -5.68 1.44 -43.30
N THR A 40 -5.44 0.24 -42.74
CA THR A 40 -5.52 -1.08 -43.42
C THR A 40 -5.14 -2.24 -42.47
N VAL A 41 -6.03 -2.63 -41.56
CA VAL A 41 -6.01 -3.99 -40.97
C VAL A 41 -7.45 -4.52 -40.85
N SER A 42 -7.64 -5.79 -41.20
CA SER A 42 -8.92 -6.51 -41.27
C SER A 42 -9.64 -6.62 -39.91
N PRO A 43 -10.99 -6.62 -39.85
CA PRO A 43 -11.73 -6.58 -38.59
C PRO A 43 -11.80 -7.96 -37.90
N ASN A 44 -11.30 -8.04 -36.66
CA ASN A 44 -11.63 -9.16 -35.75
C ASN A 44 -11.84 -8.67 -34.28
N SER A 45 -13.12 -8.39 -34.00
CA SER A 45 -13.90 -8.29 -32.75
C SER A 45 -13.35 -7.73 -31.42
N ASN A 46 -12.07 -7.82 -31.07
CA ASN A 46 -11.62 -7.51 -29.70
C ASN A 46 -11.22 -6.04 -29.47
N TYR A 47 -10.69 -5.34 -30.48
CA TYR A 47 -10.19 -3.96 -30.31
C TYR A 47 -11.32 -2.93 -30.17
N ALA A 48 -12.42 -3.10 -30.92
CA ALA A 48 -13.61 -2.26 -30.81
C ALA A 48 -14.27 -2.38 -29.42
N ALA A 49 -14.33 -3.59 -28.85
CA ALA A 49 -14.86 -3.81 -27.51
C ALA A 49 -13.99 -3.15 -26.42
N PHE A 50 -12.66 -3.18 -26.58
CA PHE A 50 -11.73 -2.47 -25.68
C PHE A 50 -11.95 -0.96 -25.72
N LEU A 51 -12.02 -0.35 -26.91
CA LEU A 51 -12.27 1.09 -27.06
C LEU A 51 -13.66 1.50 -26.54
N LEU A 52 -14.70 0.70 -26.78
CA LEU A 52 -16.05 0.97 -26.24
C LEU A 52 -16.08 0.91 -24.71
N ASN A 53 -15.32 0.00 -24.09
CA ASN A 53 -15.19 -0.07 -22.64
C ASN A 53 -14.35 1.10 -22.08
N LEU A 54 -13.33 1.57 -22.81
CA LEU A 54 -12.54 2.74 -22.42
C LEU A 54 -13.38 4.03 -22.46
N VAL A 55 -14.21 4.21 -23.50
CA VAL A 55 -15.14 5.34 -23.62
C VAL A 55 -16.25 5.24 -22.56
N ARG A 56 -16.79 4.05 -22.28
CA ARG A 56 -17.75 3.86 -21.18
C ARG A 56 -17.14 4.16 -19.81
N ALA A 57 -15.89 3.79 -19.56
CA ALA A 57 -15.19 4.14 -18.33
C ALA A 57 -15.01 5.65 -18.18
N LYS A 58 -14.56 6.33 -19.25
CA LYS A 58 -14.42 7.80 -19.26
C LYS A 58 -15.75 8.52 -19.03
N ASN A 59 -16.82 8.09 -19.70
CA ASN A 59 -18.15 8.68 -19.54
C ASN A 59 -18.75 8.37 -18.14
N ALA A 60 -18.38 7.25 -17.51
CA ALA A 60 -18.75 6.96 -16.13
C ALA A 60 -18.00 7.86 -15.12
N ASP A 61 -16.74 8.20 -15.40
CA ASP A 61 -15.99 9.19 -14.61
C ASP A 61 -16.54 10.61 -14.77
N GLU A 62 -16.97 11.00 -15.97
CA GLU A 62 -17.62 12.30 -16.22
C GLU A 62 -19.01 12.38 -15.56
N ALA A 63 -19.84 11.33 -15.63
CA ALA A 63 -21.09 11.23 -14.86
C ALA A 63 -20.87 11.16 -13.34
N SER A 64 -19.73 10.60 -12.89
CA SER A 64 -19.29 10.66 -11.49
C SER A 64 -18.91 12.09 -11.09
N ALA A 65 -18.31 12.87 -11.98
CA ALA A 65 -17.94 14.26 -11.73
C ALA A 65 -19.17 15.19 -11.58
N GLU A 66 -20.22 14.99 -12.39
CA GLU A 66 -21.47 15.75 -12.24
C GLU A 66 -22.20 15.41 -10.93
N ASN A 67 -22.27 14.13 -10.55
CA ASN A 67 -22.79 13.73 -9.23
C ASN A 67 -21.95 14.28 -8.05
N ARG A 68 -20.62 14.40 -8.20
CA ARG A 68 -19.75 15.04 -7.19
C ARG A 68 -20.05 16.54 -7.02
N ASN A 69 -20.50 17.22 -8.08
CA ASN A 69 -20.88 18.63 -7.99
C ASN A 69 -22.24 18.83 -7.31
N GLN A 70 -23.21 17.92 -7.50
CA GLN A 70 -24.46 17.95 -6.73
C GLN A 70 -24.23 17.58 -5.25
N SER A 71 -23.38 16.58 -4.96
CA SER A 71 -23.00 16.21 -3.60
C SER A 71 -22.26 17.31 -2.82
N ARG A 72 -21.61 18.27 -3.51
CA ARG A 72 -20.89 19.38 -2.87
C ARG A 72 -21.78 20.48 -2.30
N LEU A 73 -23.06 20.53 -2.68
CA LEU A 73 -23.99 21.58 -2.25
C LEU A 73 -24.80 21.24 -0.99
N SER A 74 -24.59 20.05 -0.40
CA SER A 74 -25.24 19.62 0.84
C SER A 74 -24.27 19.01 1.85
N SER A 75 -23.04 19.52 1.95
CA SER A 75 -22.06 19.03 2.94
C SER A 75 -22.42 19.47 4.36
N VAL A 76 -23.36 18.74 4.97
CA VAL A 76 -23.57 18.77 6.42
C VAL A 76 -22.26 18.39 7.07
N ILE A 77 -21.64 19.33 7.79
CA ILE A 77 -20.42 19.08 8.56
C ILE A 77 -20.73 17.95 9.54
N LYS A 78 -20.03 16.82 9.41
CA LYS A 78 -20.22 15.68 10.29
C LYS A 78 -19.31 15.83 11.49
N ASP A 79 -19.89 16.19 12.63
CA ASP A 79 -19.24 16.10 13.93
C ASP A 79 -19.10 14.61 14.31
N VAL A 80 -17.89 14.20 14.72
CA VAL A 80 -17.54 12.82 15.05
C VAL A 80 -16.57 12.79 16.22
N ASP A 81 -16.68 11.79 17.09
CA ASP A 81 -15.82 11.64 18.26
C ASP A 81 -14.63 10.70 17.95
N MET A 82 -13.46 10.96 18.52
CA MET A 82 -12.28 10.10 18.40
C MET A 82 -11.55 10.05 19.74
N ILE A 83 -11.24 8.84 20.21
CA ILE A 83 -10.41 8.64 21.40
C ILE A 83 -8.95 8.62 20.96
N LEU A 84 -8.10 9.29 21.73
CA LEU A 84 -6.66 9.37 21.51
C LEU A 84 -5.90 9.12 22.81
N GLY A 85 -4.71 8.54 22.68
CA GLY A 85 -3.75 8.42 23.76
C GLY A 85 -2.99 9.72 24.04
N GLU A 86 -2.10 9.69 25.03
CA GLU A 86 -1.11 10.74 25.26
C GLU A 86 0.14 10.48 24.40
N PRO A 87 0.71 11.52 23.74
CA PRO A 87 1.90 11.38 22.90
C PRO A 87 3.23 11.32 23.70
N SER A 88 3.18 11.26 25.03
CA SER A 88 4.37 11.29 25.88
C SER A 88 5.03 9.91 26.03
N SER A 89 6.35 9.87 26.19
CA SER A 89 7.18 8.65 26.20
C SER A 89 7.38 8.00 27.58
N SER A 90 6.51 8.30 28.55
CA SER A 90 6.61 7.75 29.91
C SER A 90 5.94 6.37 30.03
N THR A 91 6.37 5.55 30.99
CA THR A 91 5.68 4.28 31.28
C THR A 91 4.21 4.48 31.69
N VAL A 92 3.90 5.60 32.34
CA VAL A 92 2.54 5.98 32.75
C VAL A 92 1.66 6.28 31.53
N SER A 93 2.17 7.02 30.55
CA SER A 93 1.44 7.33 29.31
C SER A 93 1.31 6.12 28.39
N THR A 94 2.30 5.21 28.36
CA THR A 94 2.15 3.90 27.70
C THR A 94 0.94 3.13 28.26
N ASN A 95 0.73 3.13 29.58
CA ASN A 95 -0.47 2.53 30.18
C ASN A 95 -1.75 3.28 29.79
N ARG A 96 -1.76 4.62 29.83
CA ARG A 96 -2.92 5.43 29.38
C ARG A 96 -3.31 5.13 27.93
N ASN A 97 -2.32 4.89 27.06
CA ASN A 97 -2.52 4.57 25.65
C ASN A 97 -3.19 3.21 25.43
N TYR A 98 -2.89 2.21 26.26
CA TYR A 98 -3.61 0.94 26.26
C TYR A 98 -5.06 1.07 26.76
N THR A 99 -5.31 1.87 27.79
CA THR A 99 -6.69 2.15 28.25
C THR A 99 -7.48 2.93 27.18
N ALA A 100 -6.85 3.88 26.50
CA ALA A 100 -7.43 4.61 25.37
C ALA A 100 -7.76 3.69 24.19
N PHE A 101 -6.87 2.74 23.89
CA PHE A 101 -7.12 1.71 22.89
C PHE A 101 -8.34 0.84 23.24
N GLU A 102 -8.41 0.31 24.46
CA GLU A 102 -9.53 -0.52 24.91
C GLU A 102 -10.86 0.24 24.91
N LEU A 103 -10.88 1.49 25.38
CA LEU A 103 -12.08 2.34 25.34
C LEU A 103 -12.52 2.63 23.89
N SER A 104 -11.57 2.83 22.97
CA SER A 104 -11.89 3.05 21.56
C SER A 104 -12.46 1.79 20.90
N LEU A 105 -11.93 0.60 21.22
CA LEU A 105 -12.53 -0.67 20.82
C LEU A 105 -13.97 -0.83 21.34
N GLU A 106 -14.21 -0.54 22.61
CA GLU A 106 -15.54 -0.64 23.22
C GLU A 106 -16.54 0.35 22.60
N ARG A 107 -16.11 1.60 22.37
CA ARG A 107 -16.95 2.63 21.73
C ARG A 107 -17.24 2.31 20.27
N GLY A 108 -16.27 1.75 19.54
CA GLY A 108 -16.49 1.25 18.19
C GLY A 108 -17.50 0.10 18.15
N LYS A 109 -17.42 -0.83 19.12
CA LYS A 109 -18.34 -1.97 19.26
C LYS A 109 -19.78 -1.54 19.54
N ASN A 110 -19.94 -0.56 20.43
CA ASN A 110 -21.24 -0.10 20.92
C ASN A 110 -21.83 1.04 20.08
N ALA A 111 -21.16 1.45 18.99
CA ALA A 111 -21.70 2.37 18.01
C ALA A 111 -22.86 1.70 17.25
N ASP A 112 -23.99 2.42 17.13
CA ASP A 112 -25.16 1.92 16.41
C ASP A 112 -24.85 1.67 14.93
N VAL A 113 -25.56 0.74 14.29
CA VAL A 113 -25.37 0.36 12.88
C VAL A 113 -25.60 1.56 11.94
N ALA A 114 -26.50 2.48 12.32
CA ALA A 114 -26.70 3.77 11.63
C ALA A 114 -25.47 4.71 11.70
N SER A 115 -24.48 4.40 12.53
CA SER A 115 -23.29 5.20 12.80
C SER A 115 -21.97 4.50 12.41
N ALA A 116 -21.97 3.65 11.37
CA ALA A 116 -20.78 2.91 10.91
C ALA A 116 -19.52 3.79 10.68
N ASP A 117 -19.68 5.05 10.22
CA ASP A 117 -18.57 6.02 10.17
C ASP A 117 -17.93 6.26 11.56
N GLN A 118 -18.76 6.42 12.60
CA GLN A 118 -18.32 6.66 13.98
C GLN A 118 -17.61 5.43 14.56
N ALA A 119 -18.10 4.22 14.24
CA ALA A 119 -17.42 2.98 14.58
C ALA A 119 -16.02 2.91 13.93
N ALA A 120 -15.93 3.18 12.63
CA ALA A 120 -14.66 3.20 11.90
C ALA A 120 -13.66 4.23 12.47
N ILE A 121 -14.13 5.42 12.86
CA ILE A 121 -13.28 6.44 13.49
C ILE A 121 -12.78 5.99 14.85
N TYR A 122 -13.58 5.31 15.66
CA TYR A 122 -13.10 4.72 16.91
C TYR A 122 -12.03 3.64 16.68
N TYR A 123 -12.14 2.81 15.64
CA TYR A 123 -11.08 1.84 15.34
C TYR A 123 -9.79 2.47 14.82
N ILE A 124 -9.88 3.52 13.99
CA ILE A 124 -8.72 4.32 13.59
C ILE A 124 -8.12 5.05 14.81
N GLY A 125 -8.97 5.57 15.71
CA GLY A 125 -8.56 6.13 17.00
C GLY A 125 -7.76 5.16 17.84
N GLY A 126 -8.18 3.89 17.90
CA GLY A 126 -7.40 2.81 18.50
C GLY A 126 -5.99 2.71 17.91
N ILE A 127 -5.85 2.66 16.58
CA ILE A 127 -4.52 2.66 15.94
C ILE A 127 -3.69 3.87 16.41
N CYS A 128 -4.25 5.08 16.43
CA CYS A 128 -3.59 6.29 16.91
C CYS A 128 -3.26 6.28 18.41
N CYS A 129 -4.01 5.56 19.25
CA CYS A 129 -3.69 5.42 20.67
C CYS A 129 -2.35 4.70 20.88
N LEU A 130 -2.04 3.67 20.08
CA LEU A 130 -0.76 2.94 20.17
C LEU A 130 0.32 3.47 19.21
N MET A 131 -0.05 4.36 18.30
CA MET A 131 0.83 5.02 17.33
C MET A 131 0.52 6.54 17.27
N PRO A 132 0.85 7.30 18.33
CA PRO A 132 0.48 8.71 18.42
C PRO A 132 1.07 9.56 17.28
N GLU A 133 2.21 9.16 16.70
CA GLU A 133 2.87 9.82 15.58
C GLU A 133 2.05 9.83 14.28
N VAL A 134 1.06 8.94 14.15
CA VAL A 134 0.16 8.86 12.98
C VAL A 134 -1.06 9.78 13.11
N THR A 135 -1.30 10.33 14.30
CA THR A 135 -2.52 11.08 14.64
C THR A 135 -2.76 12.27 13.73
N ASP A 136 -1.73 13.06 13.40
CA ASP A 136 -1.89 14.29 12.62
C ASP A 136 -2.31 14.03 11.17
N ASP A 137 -1.75 12.99 10.52
CA ASP A 137 -2.14 12.57 9.17
C ASP A 137 -3.58 12.05 9.13
N VAL A 138 -4.00 11.34 10.17
CA VAL A 138 -5.38 10.85 10.34
C VAL A 138 -6.36 12.00 10.52
N LEU A 139 -6.06 12.92 11.44
CA LEU A 139 -6.91 14.09 11.69
C LEU A 139 -6.99 14.98 10.44
N GLU A 140 -5.90 15.17 9.70
CA GLU A 140 -5.91 15.91 8.44
C GLU A 140 -6.72 15.19 7.35
N GLY A 141 -6.61 13.85 7.25
CA GLY A 141 -7.46 13.05 6.37
C GLY A 141 -8.97 13.22 6.65
N PHE A 142 -9.35 13.31 7.93
CA PHE A 142 -10.74 13.61 8.32
C PHE A 142 -11.13 15.06 8.01
N ARG A 143 -10.28 16.05 8.29
CA ARG A 143 -10.53 17.47 7.95
C ARG A 143 -10.78 17.67 6.46
N GLN A 144 -9.98 17.03 5.60
CA GLN A 144 -10.13 17.09 4.13
C GLN A 144 -11.44 16.47 3.62
N LYS A 145 -12.08 15.60 4.41
CA LYS A 145 -13.42 15.06 4.14
C LYS A 145 -14.56 15.98 4.64
N GLY A 146 -14.24 17.10 5.28
CA GLY A 146 -15.21 17.99 5.91
C GLY A 146 -15.77 17.46 7.23
N TRP A 147 -15.05 16.53 7.88
CA TRP A 147 -15.42 16.00 9.19
C TRP A 147 -14.76 16.80 10.31
N ARG A 148 -15.52 17.10 11.37
CA ARG A 148 -15.01 17.75 12.57
C ARG A 148 -14.83 16.70 13.66
N VAL A 149 -13.57 16.39 13.96
CA VAL A 149 -13.21 15.41 14.99
C VAL A 149 -13.15 16.08 16.36
N ARG A 150 -13.95 15.59 17.31
CA ARG A 150 -13.88 15.92 18.73
C ARG A 150 -13.02 14.88 19.44
N ILE A 151 -11.94 15.33 20.07
CA ILE A 151 -11.04 14.43 20.81
C ILE A 151 -11.64 14.14 22.18
N VAL A 152 -11.94 12.87 22.44
CA VAL A 152 -12.39 12.36 23.74
C VAL A 152 -11.16 11.86 24.51
N ARG A 153 -10.86 12.51 25.63
CA ARG A 153 -9.76 12.10 26.52
C ARG A 153 -10.22 11.03 27.50
N VAL A 154 -9.34 10.08 27.79
CA VAL A 154 -9.56 9.06 28.82
C VAL A 154 -9.31 9.67 30.20
N PRO A 155 -10.13 9.37 31.22
CA PRO A 155 -9.83 9.71 32.61
C PRO A 155 -8.53 9.05 33.08
N GLU A 156 -7.90 9.63 34.10
CA GLU A 156 -6.79 8.98 34.78
C GLU A 156 -7.28 7.70 35.47
N SER A 157 -6.63 6.58 35.20
CA SER A 157 -6.89 5.27 35.82
C SER A 157 -5.57 4.64 36.19
N ASP A 158 -5.48 4.18 37.43
CA ASP A 158 -4.33 3.39 37.88
C ASP A 158 -4.37 1.97 37.27
N ASP A 159 -3.17 1.43 37.07
CA ASP A 159 -2.82 0.06 36.65
C ASP A 159 -3.55 -0.58 35.44
N VAL A 160 -2.83 -0.62 34.32
CA VAL A 160 -3.11 -1.54 33.21
C VAL A 160 -2.34 -2.84 33.43
N ALA A 161 -3.06 -3.92 33.74
CA ALA A 161 -2.47 -5.24 33.88
C ALA A 161 -1.83 -5.75 32.56
N ILE A 162 -0.69 -6.45 32.65
CA ILE A 162 0.09 -6.99 31.51
C ILE A 162 -0.78 -7.80 30.51
N SER A 163 -1.84 -8.45 31.00
CA SER A 163 -2.82 -9.16 30.15
C SER A 163 -3.55 -8.25 29.15
N ARG A 164 -3.90 -7.02 29.56
CA ARG A 164 -4.52 -6.00 28.70
C ARG A 164 -3.57 -5.51 27.61
N GLN A 165 -2.29 -5.36 27.91
CA GLN A 165 -1.29 -4.98 26.90
C GLN A 165 -1.19 -6.01 25.76
N LYS A 166 -1.06 -7.30 26.08
CA LYS A 166 -1.02 -8.37 25.05
C LYS A 166 -2.30 -8.41 24.22
N LYS A 167 -3.45 -8.27 24.88
CA LYS A 167 -4.76 -8.15 24.22
C LYS A 167 -4.77 -6.98 23.24
N ALA A 168 -4.47 -5.77 23.71
CA ALA A 168 -4.45 -4.57 22.89
C ALA A 168 -3.51 -4.70 21.67
N ASN A 169 -2.30 -5.26 21.86
CA ASN A 169 -1.35 -5.50 20.77
C ASN A 169 -1.90 -6.47 19.71
N ALA A 170 -2.58 -7.55 20.12
CA ALA A 170 -3.23 -8.47 19.19
C ALA A 170 -4.33 -7.79 18.36
N TYR A 171 -5.23 -7.06 19.02
CA TYR A 171 -6.31 -6.32 18.34
C TYR A 171 -5.77 -5.20 17.46
N PHE A 172 -4.67 -4.53 17.84
CA PHE A 172 -3.99 -3.54 17.03
C PHE A 172 -3.43 -4.15 15.74
N GLY A 173 -2.68 -5.26 15.84
CA GLY A 173 -2.15 -5.94 14.66
C GLY A 173 -3.26 -6.42 13.73
N TRP A 174 -4.40 -6.82 14.29
CA TRP A 174 -5.60 -7.15 13.53
C TRP A 174 -6.23 -5.92 12.84
N LEU A 175 -6.46 -4.81 13.56
CA LEU A 175 -7.01 -3.56 13.02
C LEU A 175 -6.16 -3.01 11.87
N VAL A 176 -4.84 -3.04 12.03
CA VAL A 176 -3.90 -2.64 10.99
C VAL A 176 -3.97 -3.61 9.80
N THR A 177 -3.95 -4.92 10.01
CA THR A 177 -4.10 -5.90 8.91
C THR A 177 -5.40 -5.65 8.12
N MET A 178 -6.48 -5.29 8.82
CA MET A 178 -7.75 -4.91 8.23
C MET A 178 -7.71 -3.59 7.45
N LEU A 179 -7.02 -2.55 7.93
CA LEU A 179 -6.80 -1.30 7.21
C LEU A 179 -6.23 -1.56 5.80
N TYR A 180 -5.30 -2.50 5.65
CA TYR A 180 -4.68 -2.85 4.36
C TYR A 180 -5.45 -3.87 3.52
N LYS A 181 -6.39 -4.61 4.10
CA LYS A 181 -7.17 -5.61 3.36
C LYS A 181 -8.04 -4.91 2.31
N ASN A 182 -8.12 -5.50 1.11
CA ASN A 182 -8.85 -4.91 0.00
C ASN A 182 -10.34 -5.26 0.12
N THR A 183 -11.25 -4.27 0.00
CA THR A 183 -12.70 -4.42 0.28
C THR A 183 -13.45 -5.41 -0.61
N ASN A 184 -12.79 -5.92 -1.66
CA ASN A 184 -13.38 -6.87 -2.60
C ASN A 184 -13.19 -8.35 -2.17
N GLU A 185 -12.48 -8.61 -1.07
CA GLU A 185 -12.35 -9.95 -0.50
C GLU A 185 -13.53 -10.24 0.45
N GLY A 186 -14.42 -11.15 0.03
CA GLY A 186 -15.63 -11.49 0.79
C GLY A 186 -15.36 -12.15 2.15
N LEU A 187 -16.20 -11.85 3.14
CA LEU A 187 -16.07 -12.24 4.55
C LEU A 187 -15.72 -13.73 4.75
N ALA A 188 -16.30 -14.63 3.96
CA ALA A 188 -16.05 -16.08 4.05
C ALA A 188 -14.57 -16.45 3.89
N ASN A 189 -13.82 -15.76 3.02
CA ASN A 189 -12.40 -16.02 2.80
C ASN A 189 -11.51 -15.48 3.94
N VAL A 190 -12.06 -14.60 4.80
CA VAL A 190 -11.33 -13.92 5.87
C VAL A 190 -11.26 -14.77 7.14
N ILE A 191 -12.30 -15.57 7.41
CA ILE A 191 -12.39 -16.42 8.61
C ILE A 191 -11.39 -17.59 8.52
N THR A 192 -11.10 -18.07 7.31
CA THR A 192 -10.14 -19.14 7.03
C THR A 192 -8.73 -18.63 6.77
N ASP A 193 -8.50 -17.32 6.80
CA ASP A 193 -7.21 -16.69 6.50
C ASP A 193 -6.25 -16.86 7.70
N PRO A 194 -5.12 -17.60 7.58
CA PRO A 194 -4.17 -17.74 8.69
C PRO A 194 -3.57 -16.39 9.13
N ASP A 195 -3.56 -15.36 8.28
CA ASP A 195 -3.16 -14.00 8.64
C ASP A 195 -4.08 -13.38 9.72
N PHE A 196 -5.32 -13.88 9.90
CA PHE A 196 -6.26 -13.36 10.89
C PHE A 196 -5.87 -13.73 12.33
N LYS A 197 -5.39 -14.96 12.54
CA LYS A 197 -5.02 -15.48 13.87
C LYS A 197 -3.60 -15.06 14.29
N ALA A 198 -2.70 -14.89 13.32
CA ALA A 198 -1.29 -14.65 13.58
C ALA A 198 -0.97 -13.42 14.48
N PRO A 199 -1.66 -12.26 14.40
CA PRO A 199 -1.46 -11.16 15.36
C PRO A 199 -1.71 -11.55 16.82
N PHE A 200 -2.67 -12.44 17.07
CA PHE A 200 -3.01 -12.94 18.40
C PHE A 200 -1.94 -13.90 18.93
N ASP A 201 -1.51 -14.85 18.09
CA ASP A 201 -0.44 -15.79 18.42
C ASP A 201 0.89 -15.06 18.68
N VAL A 202 1.25 -14.07 17.86
CA VAL A 202 2.49 -13.27 17.99
C VAL A 202 2.46 -12.38 19.23
N ALA A 203 1.31 -11.78 19.58
CA ALA A 203 1.16 -11.04 20.82
C ALA A 203 1.21 -11.95 22.08
N GLY A 204 1.13 -13.27 21.90
CA GLY A 204 0.98 -14.24 22.99
C GLY A 204 -0.36 -14.08 23.73
N TYR A 205 -1.43 -13.76 22.99
CA TYR A 205 -2.78 -13.56 23.51
C TYR A 205 -3.76 -14.56 22.90
N VAL A 206 -4.45 -15.33 23.75
CA VAL A 206 -5.49 -16.27 23.32
C VAL A 206 -6.86 -15.64 23.59
N PRO A 207 -7.64 -15.28 22.56
CA PRO A 207 -8.96 -14.68 22.76
C PRO A 207 -9.93 -15.68 23.38
N LEU A 208 -10.72 -15.22 24.35
CA LEU A 208 -11.73 -16.03 25.03
C LEU A 208 -12.86 -16.45 24.07
N ARG A 209 -13.59 -17.52 24.42
CA ARG A 209 -14.74 -17.99 23.64
C ARG A 209 -15.81 -16.88 23.57
N GLY A 210 -16.04 -16.35 22.37
CA GLY A 210 -16.89 -15.18 22.12
C GLY A 210 -16.12 -13.93 21.68
N GLU A 211 -14.87 -13.75 22.12
CA GLU A 211 -14.02 -12.66 21.61
C GLU A 211 -13.66 -12.84 20.14
N ALA A 212 -13.42 -14.08 19.67
CA ALA A 212 -13.24 -14.35 18.25
C ALA A 212 -14.46 -13.91 17.38
N ALA A 213 -15.69 -14.05 17.89
CA ALA A 213 -16.87 -13.54 17.20
C ALA A 213 -16.94 -12.00 17.22
N TYR A 214 -16.45 -11.38 18.29
CA TYR A 214 -16.28 -9.92 18.35
C TYR A 214 -15.26 -9.44 17.29
N VAL A 215 -14.06 -10.03 17.20
CA VAL A 215 -13.07 -9.70 16.16
C VAL A 215 -13.66 -9.82 14.75
N LEU A 216 -14.50 -10.84 14.51
CA LEU A 216 -15.21 -10.97 13.23
C LEU A 216 -16.24 -9.85 13.00
N SER A 217 -17.02 -9.47 14.01
CA SER A 217 -17.99 -8.37 13.89
C SER A 217 -17.35 -7.01 13.59
N LEU A 218 -16.11 -6.78 14.03
CA LEU A 218 -15.35 -5.57 13.71
C LEU A 218 -15.13 -5.39 12.19
N PHE A 219 -15.08 -6.50 11.44
CA PHE A 219 -14.82 -6.49 9.99
C PHE A 219 -15.87 -5.69 9.22
N ASP A 220 -17.15 -5.84 9.59
CA ASP A 220 -18.25 -5.22 8.85
C ASP A 220 -18.27 -3.69 8.93
N TYR A 221 -17.73 -3.13 10.02
CA TYR A 221 -17.58 -1.70 10.25
C TYR A 221 -16.32 -1.12 9.59
N LEU A 222 -15.26 -1.92 9.41
CA LEU A 222 -13.96 -1.50 8.86
C LEU A 222 -13.93 -1.38 7.33
N LYS A 223 -15.07 -1.10 6.68
CA LYS A 223 -15.19 -0.79 5.24
C LYS A 223 -14.65 0.60 4.89
N LEU A 224 -13.53 1.00 5.51
CA LEU A 224 -12.81 2.28 5.40
C LEU A 224 -12.66 2.84 3.98
N PRO A 225 -12.38 2.04 2.93
CA PRO A 225 -12.28 2.55 1.55
C PRO A 225 -13.55 3.24 1.05
N CYS A 226 -14.73 2.79 1.49
CA CYS A 226 -16.02 3.43 1.16
C CYS A 226 -16.17 4.80 1.84
N TYR A 227 -15.41 5.06 2.91
CA TYR A 227 -15.55 6.24 3.73
C TYR A 227 -14.46 7.28 3.41
N LEU A 228 -13.18 6.97 3.55
CA LEU A 228 -12.13 8.01 3.55
C LEU A 228 -11.79 8.60 2.18
N GLY A 229 -12.16 7.93 1.08
CA GLY A 229 -11.68 8.28 -0.25
C GLY A 229 -10.25 7.77 -0.49
N HIS A 230 -9.94 7.40 -1.74
CA HIS A 230 -8.70 6.68 -2.05
C HIS A 230 -7.41 7.47 -1.73
N ALA A 231 -7.42 8.80 -1.90
CA ALA A 231 -6.23 9.64 -1.67
C ALA A 231 -5.90 9.80 -0.18
N GLN A 232 -6.90 10.11 0.66
CA GLN A 232 -6.73 10.27 2.10
C GLN A 232 -6.39 8.94 2.76
N LEU A 233 -7.07 7.85 2.36
CA LEU A 233 -6.75 6.51 2.86
C LEU A 233 -5.32 6.08 2.47
N GLY A 234 -4.83 6.49 1.29
CA GLY A 234 -3.44 6.27 0.88
C GLY A 234 -2.43 6.90 1.84
N ARG A 235 -2.62 8.17 2.21
CA ARG A 235 -1.76 8.87 3.20
C ARG A 235 -1.82 8.23 4.58
N ILE A 236 -3.03 7.92 5.08
CA ILE A 236 -3.20 7.27 6.40
C ILE A 236 -2.48 5.92 6.41
N LYS A 237 -2.61 5.13 5.34
CA LYS A 237 -1.85 3.88 5.17
C LYS A 237 -0.35 4.14 5.21
N GLU A 238 0.16 5.06 4.39
CA GLU A 238 1.60 5.37 4.36
C GLU A 238 2.16 5.75 5.75
N SER A 239 1.44 6.59 6.50
CA SER A 239 1.81 7.01 7.86
C SER A 239 1.78 5.85 8.85
N VAL A 240 0.68 5.07 8.89
CA VAL A 240 0.59 3.81 9.68
C VAL A 240 1.74 2.87 9.36
N LEU A 241 2.12 2.72 8.08
CA LEU A 241 3.20 1.83 7.69
C LEU A 241 4.57 2.33 8.16
N LYS A 242 4.81 3.64 8.08
CA LYS A 242 6.04 4.28 8.53
C LYS A 242 6.23 4.08 10.04
N GLY A 243 5.19 4.30 10.85
CA GLY A 243 5.24 4.02 12.29
C GLY A 243 5.46 2.53 12.62
N ILE A 244 4.80 1.59 11.93
CA ILE A 244 5.04 0.14 12.10
C ILE A 244 6.50 -0.22 11.81
N LEU A 245 7.10 0.39 10.79
CA LEU A 245 8.51 0.15 10.44
C LEU A 245 9.50 0.76 11.44
N ASN A 246 9.09 1.78 12.20
CA ASN A 246 9.85 2.30 13.33
C ASN A 246 9.75 1.33 14.52
N HIS A 247 8.52 0.96 14.91
CA HIS A 247 8.22 0.16 16.10
C HIS A 247 8.55 -1.35 16.00
N LYS A 248 8.74 -1.93 14.80
CA LYS A 248 9.10 -3.36 14.63
C LYS A 248 10.43 -3.80 15.26
N LYS A 249 11.25 -2.85 15.75
CA LYS A 249 12.51 -3.13 16.45
C LYS A 249 12.37 -3.03 17.97
N ASP A 250 11.22 -2.61 18.46
CA ASP A 250 10.97 -2.43 19.88
C ASP A 250 10.89 -3.79 20.58
N GLY A 251 11.24 -3.81 21.87
CA GLY A 251 11.19 -5.02 22.67
C GLY A 251 9.76 -5.46 23.01
N GLY A 252 9.50 -6.76 22.87
CA GLY A 252 8.28 -7.41 23.34
C GLY A 252 7.06 -7.24 22.42
N SER A 253 5.91 -7.68 22.92
CA SER A 253 4.73 -8.03 22.09
C SER A 253 4.24 -6.97 21.10
N PHE A 254 4.45 -5.67 21.35
CA PHE A 254 4.08 -4.62 20.40
C PHE A 254 5.03 -4.59 19.19
N GLY A 255 6.34 -4.63 19.44
CA GLY A 255 7.36 -4.72 18.39
C GLY A 255 7.29 -6.03 17.62
N ASP A 256 7.00 -7.14 18.32
CA ASP A 256 6.76 -8.45 17.69
C ASP A 256 5.56 -8.40 16.72
N VAL A 257 4.43 -7.80 17.15
CA VAL A 257 3.26 -7.60 16.28
C VAL A 257 3.58 -6.67 15.11
N CYS A 258 4.27 -5.54 15.34
CA CYS A 258 4.68 -4.63 14.26
C CYS A 258 5.61 -5.33 13.24
N SER A 259 6.52 -6.18 13.72
CA SER A 259 7.41 -7.01 12.90
C SER A 259 6.63 -8.03 12.08
N TYR A 260 5.67 -8.74 12.69
CA TYR A 260 4.78 -9.65 11.98
C TYR A 260 3.95 -8.92 10.91
N VAL A 261 3.27 -7.83 11.25
CA VAL A 261 2.42 -7.09 10.29
C VAL A 261 3.26 -6.50 9.16
N SER A 262 4.43 -5.93 9.45
CA SER A 262 5.38 -5.48 8.42
C SER A 262 5.79 -6.61 7.48
N LYS A 263 5.94 -7.85 7.98
CA LYS A 263 6.29 -9.02 7.18
C LYS A 263 5.11 -9.52 6.36
N ALA A 264 3.90 -9.57 6.93
CA ALA A 264 2.68 -10.02 6.25
C ALA A 264 2.24 -9.06 5.13
N LEU A 265 2.48 -7.75 5.29
CA LEU A 265 2.23 -6.74 4.26
C LEU A 265 3.33 -6.68 3.19
N SER A 266 4.54 -7.19 3.48
CA SER A 266 5.67 -7.16 2.55
C SER A 266 5.39 -8.06 1.33
N TRP A 267 5.44 -7.47 0.14
CA TRP A 267 5.14 -8.09 -1.15
C TRP A 267 3.70 -8.64 -1.27
N LYS A 268 2.77 -8.23 -0.38
CA LYS A 268 1.36 -8.63 -0.47
C LYS A 268 0.77 -8.16 -1.80
N TYR A 269 0.07 -9.06 -2.48
CA TYR A 269 -0.41 -8.90 -3.87
C TYR A 269 0.69 -8.71 -4.95
N MET A 270 1.98 -8.94 -4.63
CA MET A 270 3.13 -8.84 -5.56
C MET A 270 3.95 -10.12 -5.67
N THR A 271 3.50 -11.25 -5.10
CA THR A 271 4.30 -12.48 -4.98
C THR A 271 4.87 -12.96 -6.33
N GLY A 272 4.11 -12.84 -7.43
CA GLY A 272 4.60 -13.16 -8.77
C GLY A 272 5.77 -12.26 -9.22
N PHE A 273 5.61 -10.94 -9.10
CA PHE A 273 6.69 -9.97 -9.35
C PHE A 273 7.93 -10.25 -8.50
N TYR A 274 7.74 -10.47 -7.20
CA TYR A 274 8.84 -10.73 -6.26
C TYR A 274 9.60 -12.02 -6.61
N ASN A 275 8.90 -13.10 -6.96
CA ASN A 275 9.51 -14.36 -7.39
C ASN A 275 10.30 -14.17 -8.69
N VAL A 276 9.76 -13.48 -9.69
CA VAL A 276 10.46 -13.16 -10.94
C VAL A 276 11.71 -12.32 -10.68
N TYR A 277 11.60 -11.26 -9.89
CA TYR A 277 12.73 -10.40 -9.56
C TYR A 277 13.83 -11.16 -8.80
N LYS A 278 13.46 -11.91 -7.76
CA LYS A 278 14.40 -12.65 -6.93
C LYS A 278 15.09 -13.81 -7.66
N THR A 279 14.35 -14.53 -8.50
CA THR A 279 14.80 -15.79 -9.10
C THR A 279 15.37 -15.60 -10.50
N LEU A 280 14.98 -14.56 -11.24
CA LEU A 280 15.43 -14.34 -12.62
C LEU A 280 16.33 -13.10 -12.76
N VAL A 281 15.97 -11.99 -12.12
CA VAL A 281 16.68 -10.69 -12.28
C VAL A 281 17.96 -10.65 -11.44
N LEU A 282 17.88 -10.98 -10.14
CA LEU A 282 19.04 -10.95 -9.24
C LEU A 282 20.16 -11.95 -9.60
N SER A 283 19.85 -12.93 -10.44
CA SER A 283 20.74 -14.03 -10.84
C SER A 283 21.21 -13.95 -12.30
N ASP A 284 20.94 -12.85 -13.01
CA ASP A 284 21.16 -12.67 -14.46
C ASP A 284 20.73 -13.89 -15.31
N SER A 285 19.50 -14.37 -15.06
CA SER A 285 19.03 -15.63 -15.62
C SER A 285 19.01 -15.59 -17.17
N PRO A 286 19.47 -16.65 -17.86
CA PRO A 286 19.37 -16.75 -19.32
C PRO A 286 17.93 -16.67 -19.85
N VAL A 287 16.93 -16.86 -18.97
CA VAL A 287 15.51 -16.57 -19.24
C VAL A 287 15.30 -15.15 -19.78
N LEU A 288 16.01 -14.17 -19.23
CA LEU A 288 15.88 -12.76 -19.59
C LEU A 288 16.54 -12.40 -20.93
N LYS A 289 17.21 -13.36 -21.58
CA LYS A 289 17.89 -13.20 -22.87
C LYS A 289 17.11 -13.85 -24.03
N PHE A 290 15.99 -14.52 -23.75
CA PHE A 290 15.20 -15.20 -24.77
C PHE A 290 14.26 -14.24 -25.52
N HIS A 291 14.50 -14.04 -26.82
CA HIS A 291 13.76 -13.09 -27.65
C HIS A 291 12.23 -13.34 -27.70
N GLY A 292 11.77 -14.59 -27.56
CA GLY A 292 10.34 -14.90 -27.51
C GLY A 292 9.60 -14.33 -26.29
N LEU A 293 10.32 -13.86 -25.27
CA LEU A 293 9.77 -13.22 -24.06
C LEU A 293 9.95 -11.70 -24.05
N ALA A 294 10.40 -11.08 -25.15
CA ALA A 294 10.76 -9.66 -25.20
C ALA A 294 9.68 -8.72 -24.62
N HIS A 295 8.39 -8.98 -24.88
CA HIS A 295 7.29 -8.19 -24.33
C HIS A 295 7.10 -8.36 -22.82
N GLU A 296 7.20 -9.59 -22.28
CA GLU A 296 7.16 -9.81 -20.83
C GLU A 296 8.37 -9.21 -20.13
N ILE A 297 9.54 -9.24 -20.77
CA ILE A 297 10.78 -8.63 -20.29
C ILE A 297 10.66 -7.10 -20.25
N GLU A 298 10.07 -6.47 -21.28
CA GLU A 298 9.76 -5.03 -21.29
C GLU A 298 8.76 -4.66 -20.17
N ASN A 299 7.71 -5.46 -19.99
CA ASN A 299 6.75 -5.30 -18.90
C ASN A 299 7.44 -5.41 -17.53
N LEU A 300 8.34 -6.38 -17.36
CA LEU A 300 9.16 -6.54 -16.15
C LEU A 300 10.09 -5.34 -15.93
N HIS A 301 10.74 -4.80 -16.97
CA HIS A 301 11.56 -3.58 -16.83
C HIS A 301 10.73 -2.38 -16.35
N ARG A 302 9.52 -2.20 -16.90
CA ARG A 302 8.59 -1.15 -16.44
C ARG A 302 8.15 -1.36 -14.99
N ALA A 303 7.85 -2.61 -14.61
CA ALA A 303 7.51 -2.99 -13.24
C ALA A 303 8.67 -2.72 -12.26
N VAL A 304 9.89 -3.17 -12.59
CA VAL A 304 11.11 -2.96 -11.79
C VAL A 304 11.37 -1.47 -11.60
N LYS A 305 11.32 -0.67 -12.68
CA LYS A 305 11.53 0.79 -12.60
C LYS A 305 10.48 1.49 -11.72
N ALA A 306 9.22 1.06 -11.79
CA ALA A 306 8.16 1.63 -10.96
C ALA A 306 8.30 1.24 -9.47
N VAL A 307 8.68 -0.01 -9.20
CA VAL A 307 8.86 -0.53 -7.83
C VAL A 307 10.13 0.03 -7.18
N SER A 308 11.25 0.13 -7.90
CA SER A 308 12.50 0.69 -7.37
C SER A 308 12.47 2.21 -7.22
N GLY A 309 11.64 2.90 -8.00
CA GLY A 309 11.39 4.34 -7.85
C GLY A 309 10.41 4.70 -6.72
N SER A 310 9.92 3.73 -5.96
CA SER A 310 9.08 3.96 -4.77
C SER A 310 9.94 4.09 -3.51
N GLU A 311 9.56 4.99 -2.59
CA GLU A 311 10.17 5.08 -1.25
C GLU A 311 10.12 3.74 -0.50
N MET A 312 9.08 2.93 -0.76
CA MET A 312 8.78 1.71 -0.01
C MET A 312 8.54 0.51 -0.94
N PRO A 313 9.56 0.02 -1.69
CA PRO A 313 9.38 -0.95 -2.79
C PRO A 313 8.63 -2.23 -2.40
N ARG A 314 8.87 -2.74 -1.19
CA ARG A 314 8.23 -3.96 -0.65
C ARG A 314 6.73 -3.80 -0.45
N PHE A 315 6.22 -2.57 -0.40
CA PHE A 315 4.85 -2.23 -0.11
C PHE A 315 4.20 -1.47 -1.27
N PHE A 316 4.85 -1.46 -2.45
CA PHE A 316 4.42 -0.72 -3.63
C PHE A 316 2.93 -0.93 -3.93
N ARG A 317 2.46 -2.18 -3.99
CA ARG A 317 1.09 -2.50 -4.41
C ARG A 317 -0.01 -2.14 -3.39
N ILE A 318 0.35 -1.89 -2.12
CA ILE A 318 -0.59 -1.50 -1.06
C ILE A 318 -0.61 0.02 -0.78
N LEU A 319 0.42 0.75 -1.23
CA LEU A 319 0.52 2.21 -1.10
C LEU A 319 0.24 2.97 -2.40
N VAL A 320 0.56 2.38 -3.56
CA VAL A 320 0.44 3.07 -4.84
C VAL A 320 -1.02 3.29 -5.23
N ASP A 321 -1.28 4.35 -5.99
CA ASP A 321 -2.59 4.61 -6.59
C ASP A 321 -3.07 3.42 -7.48
N GLY A 322 -4.38 3.21 -7.50
CA GLY A 322 -5.07 2.14 -8.22
C GLY A 322 -4.75 2.11 -9.71
N SER A 323 -4.45 3.26 -10.33
CA SER A 323 -4.01 3.32 -11.73
C SER A 323 -2.76 2.50 -12.04
N LYS A 324 -1.82 2.38 -11.08
CA LYS A 324 -0.52 1.70 -11.25
C LYS A 324 -0.55 0.22 -10.83
N TYR A 325 -1.69 -0.27 -10.36
CA TYR A 325 -1.89 -1.64 -9.89
C TYR A 325 -1.56 -2.73 -10.91
N HIS A 326 -1.80 -2.45 -12.19
CA HIS A 326 -1.56 -3.38 -13.29
C HIS A 326 -0.05 -3.66 -13.50
N LEU A 327 0.84 -2.72 -13.18
CA LEU A 327 2.28 -2.82 -13.49
C LEU A 327 2.98 -4.05 -12.88
N VAL A 328 2.47 -4.54 -11.75
CA VAL A 328 3.04 -5.69 -11.01
C VAL A 328 2.08 -6.88 -10.95
N ASP A 329 1.01 -6.86 -11.75
CA ASP A 329 0.07 -7.97 -11.89
C ASP A 329 0.74 -9.16 -12.58
N ARG A 330 0.46 -10.39 -12.12
CA ARG A 330 0.94 -11.64 -12.71
C ARG A 330 0.62 -11.74 -14.21
N ARG A 331 -0.47 -11.10 -14.65
CA ARG A 331 -0.92 -11.06 -16.05
C ARG A 331 0.02 -10.29 -16.99
N MET A 332 0.90 -9.45 -16.48
CA MET A 332 1.84 -8.66 -17.31
C MET A 332 3.07 -9.45 -17.76
N PHE A 333 3.41 -10.53 -17.05
CA PHE A 333 4.58 -11.38 -17.34
C PHE A 333 4.31 -12.84 -16.87
N PRO A 334 3.23 -13.48 -17.37
CA PRO A 334 2.76 -14.78 -16.85
C PRO A 334 3.77 -15.92 -17.09
N THR A 335 4.48 -15.94 -18.21
CA THR A 335 5.48 -16.99 -18.48
C THR A 335 6.71 -16.83 -17.58
N LEU A 336 7.18 -15.59 -17.37
CA LEU A 336 8.27 -15.34 -16.41
C LEU A 336 7.87 -15.75 -14.98
N VAL A 337 6.62 -15.50 -14.57
CA VAL A 337 6.10 -15.98 -13.27
C VAL A 337 6.15 -17.51 -13.20
N ALA A 338 5.58 -18.22 -14.18
CA ALA A 338 5.55 -19.68 -14.20
C ALA A 338 6.96 -20.29 -14.13
N VAL A 339 7.91 -19.76 -14.91
CA VAL A 339 9.33 -20.19 -14.90
C VAL A 339 9.97 -19.92 -13.55
N SER A 340 9.80 -18.71 -12.97
CA SER A 340 10.38 -18.37 -11.67
C SER A 340 9.86 -19.26 -10.52
N GLU A 341 8.58 -19.63 -10.55
CA GLU A 341 7.99 -20.52 -9.57
C GLU A 341 8.47 -21.96 -9.76
N GLN A 342 8.67 -22.42 -11.00
CA GLN A 342 9.25 -23.74 -11.26
C GLN A 342 10.68 -23.84 -10.71
N ILE A 343 11.55 -22.87 -10.99
CA ILE A 343 12.93 -22.86 -10.46
C ILE A 343 12.94 -22.87 -8.93
N MET A 344 12.09 -22.06 -8.30
CA MET A 344 11.95 -22.04 -6.83
C MET A 344 11.45 -23.38 -6.26
N ARG A 345 10.59 -24.09 -7.00
CA ARG A 345 10.08 -25.43 -6.67
C ARG A 345 11.13 -26.52 -6.83
N THR A 346 11.88 -26.52 -7.94
CA THR A 346 13.00 -27.45 -8.18
C THR A 346 14.09 -27.28 -7.11
N ALA A 347 14.41 -26.05 -6.73
CA ALA A 347 15.33 -25.74 -5.63
C ALA A 347 14.74 -25.93 -4.21
N GLY A 348 13.48 -26.35 -4.09
CA GLY A 348 12.75 -26.56 -2.84
C GLY A 348 12.12 -27.95 -2.65
N GLY A 349 12.20 -28.83 -3.66
CA GLY A 349 11.79 -30.23 -3.57
C GLY A 349 10.30 -30.54 -3.77
N SER A 350 9.49 -29.63 -4.31
CA SER A 350 8.02 -29.82 -4.48
C SER A 350 7.55 -29.50 -5.90
N ARG A 351 6.96 -30.46 -6.62
CA ARG A 351 6.46 -30.29 -8.00
C ARG A 351 5.01 -29.75 -8.04
N LEU A 352 4.67 -29.00 -9.10
CA LEU A 352 3.28 -28.86 -9.57
C LEU A 352 2.80 -30.16 -10.24
N SER A 353 1.51 -30.24 -10.57
CA SER A 353 1.07 -31.09 -11.69
C SER A 353 1.75 -30.63 -12.98
N ASP A 354 2.19 -31.59 -13.80
CA ASP A 354 2.96 -31.29 -15.02
C ASP A 354 2.14 -30.47 -16.04
N GLU A 355 0.80 -30.46 -15.94
CA GLU A 355 -0.11 -29.79 -16.89
C GLU A 355 0.04 -28.26 -16.95
N ASP A 356 0.05 -27.53 -15.83
CA ASP A 356 0.20 -26.06 -15.84
C ASP A 356 1.58 -25.64 -16.39
N PHE A 357 2.62 -26.41 -16.04
CA PHE A 357 3.96 -26.20 -16.55
C PHE A 357 4.04 -26.51 -18.05
N LEU A 358 3.46 -27.62 -18.50
CA LEU A 358 3.41 -28.00 -19.92
C LEU A 358 2.57 -27.02 -20.74
N VAL A 359 1.47 -26.48 -20.22
CA VAL A 359 0.67 -25.43 -20.91
C VAL A 359 1.47 -24.14 -21.10
N ALA A 360 2.27 -23.73 -20.10
CA ALA A 360 3.20 -22.59 -20.26
C ALA A 360 4.37 -22.91 -21.21
N MET A 361 4.85 -24.15 -21.23
CA MET A 361 6.01 -24.62 -22.00
C MET A 361 5.68 -25.02 -23.45
N HIS A 362 4.41 -25.26 -23.79
CA HIS A 362 3.98 -25.77 -25.10
C HIS A 362 4.14 -24.78 -26.28
N ARG A 363 4.75 -23.61 -26.05
CA ARG A 363 4.94 -22.52 -27.03
C ARG A 363 6.42 -22.09 -27.23
N ASN A 364 7.30 -23.09 -27.37
CA ASN A 364 8.65 -23.05 -27.98
C ASN A 364 9.87 -23.00 -27.04
N GLN A 365 10.83 -23.89 -27.34
CA GLN A 365 12.30 -23.69 -27.39
C GLN A 365 13.06 -23.11 -26.18
N PHE A 366 12.41 -22.83 -25.06
CA PHE A 366 13.05 -22.20 -23.90
C PHE A 366 13.53 -23.20 -22.82
N VAL A 367 13.19 -24.47 -22.96
CA VAL A 367 13.43 -25.56 -21.98
C VAL A 367 14.88 -25.63 -21.49
N ASP A 368 15.85 -25.50 -22.39
CA ASP A 368 17.26 -25.71 -22.06
C ASP A 368 17.85 -24.54 -21.26
N ALA A 369 17.31 -23.33 -21.43
CA ALA A 369 17.68 -22.18 -20.62
C ALA A 369 16.95 -22.15 -19.26
N VAL A 370 15.77 -22.77 -19.12
CA VAL A 370 15.22 -23.12 -17.79
C VAL A 370 16.19 -24.07 -17.08
N LYS A 371 16.54 -25.19 -17.70
CA LYS A 371 17.41 -26.23 -17.11
C LYS A 371 18.81 -25.70 -16.75
N ALA A 372 19.41 -24.91 -17.63
CA ALA A 372 20.70 -24.26 -17.38
C ALA A 372 20.63 -23.37 -16.13
N HIS A 373 19.53 -22.63 -15.97
CA HIS A 373 19.32 -21.79 -14.80
C HIS A 373 19.00 -22.60 -13.53
N GLU A 374 18.19 -23.67 -13.61
CA GLU A 374 17.94 -24.58 -12.48
C GLU A 374 19.25 -25.19 -11.94
N LEU A 375 20.15 -25.62 -12.84
CA LEU A 375 21.47 -26.14 -12.48
C LEU A 375 22.34 -25.09 -11.78
N GLN A 376 22.40 -23.87 -12.32
CA GLN A 376 23.13 -22.75 -11.71
C GLN A 376 22.57 -22.42 -10.32
N PHE A 377 21.26 -22.22 -10.21
CA PHE A 377 20.58 -21.78 -8.98
C PHE A 377 20.60 -22.83 -7.85
N VAL A 378 20.69 -24.12 -8.19
CA VAL A 378 20.91 -25.20 -7.21
C VAL A 378 22.36 -25.23 -6.72
N ASN A 379 23.34 -24.96 -7.60
CA ASN A 379 24.75 -24.92 -7.22
C ASN A 379 25.07 -23.71 -6.34
N ASP A 380 24.53 -22.53 -6.65
CA ASP A 380 24.73 -21.28 -5.88
C ASP A 380 24.10 -21.30 -4.46
N ARG A 381 23.41 -22.39 -4.09
CA ARG A 381 22.78 -22.61 -2.78
C ARG A 381 23.45 -23.67 -1.90
N ARG A 382 24.51 -24.32 -2.38
CA ARG A 382 25.30 -25.30 -1.63
C ARG A 382 26.55 -24.66 -1.04
#